data_AF-A0A366IMR3-F1
#
_entry.id   AF-A0A366IMR3-F1
#
_cell.length_a   1.000
_cell.length_b   1.000
_cell.length_c   1.000
_cell.angle_alpha   90.00
_cell.angle_beta   90.00
_cell.angle_gamma   90.00
#
_symmetry.space_group_name_H-M   'P 1'
#
loop_
_entity.id
_entity.type
_entity.pdbx_description
1 polymer ?
#
loop_
_entity_poly.entity_id
_entity_poly.type
_entity_poly.pdbx_seq_one_letter_code
_entity_poly.pdbx_strand_id
1 'polypeptide(L)' 'MIEWSSFLIVAVATWVSAVVVISLFSAAVRMRAAHIDMIEAGRPNALLKAGYWAVFAICGIVVLFGVYLIVPALHGA' A
#
# COMPACT_ATOMS: atom_id res chain seq x y z
N MET A 1 31.07 16.33 -11.65
CA MET A 1 30.82 15.15 -12.51
C MET A 1 29.40 14.68 -12.19
N ILE A 2 28.58 14.25 -13.15
CA ILE A 2 27.22 13.79 -12.84
C ILE A 2 27.29 12.39 -12.22
N GLU A 3 26.70 12.23 -11.03
CA GLU A 3 26.59 10.96 -10.32
C GLU A 3 25.40 10.14 -10.87
N TRP A 4 25.57 9.56 -12.06
CA TRP A 4 24.54 8.74 -12.73
C TRP A 4 23.99 7.60 -11.85
N SER A 5 24.80 7.10 -10.91
CA SER A 5 24.42 6.08 -9.93
C SER A 5 23.27 6.54 -9.02
N SER A 6 23.33 7.77 -8.50
CA SER A 6 22.32 8.30 -7.57
C SER A 6 20.94 8.42 -8.23
N PHE A 7 20.89 8.82 -9.50
CA PHE A 7 19.63 8.90 -10.25
C PHE A 7 19.01 7.52 -10.47
N LEU A 8 19.83 6.51 -10.77
CA LEU A 8 19.36 5.14 -10.96
C LEU A 8 18.75 4.58 -9.65
N ILE A 9 19.39 4.84 -8.51
CA ILE A 9 18.89 4.40 -7.19
C ILE A 9 17.52 5.00 -6.91
N VAL A 10 17.34 6.31 -7.11
CA VAL A 10 16.04 6.98 -6.90
C VAL A 10 15.00 6.40 -7.86
N ALA A 11 15.33 6.25 -9.13
CA ALA A 11 14.41 5.69 -10.13
C ALA A 11 13.92 4.30 -9.73
N VAL A 12 14.82 3.40 -9.33
CA VAL A 12 14.47 2.06 -8.86
C VAL A 12 13.67 2.11 -7.57
N ALA A 13 14.08 2.92 -6.59
CA ALA A 13 13.39 3.04 -5.31
C ALA A 13 11.95 3.55 -5.47
N THR A 14 11.74 4.59 -6.28
CA THR A 14 10.40 5.13 -6.56
C THR A 14 9.55 4.12 -7.33
N TRP A 15 10.13 3.42 -8.31
CA TRP A 15 9.41 2.43 -9.10
C TRP A 15 8.97 1.24 -8.25
N VAL A 16 9.87 0.67 -7.45
CA VAL A 16 9.55 -0.43 -6.53
C VAL A 16 8.50 -0.01 -5.52
N SER A 17 8.64 1.18 -4.92
CA SER A 17 7.65 1.73 -3.98
C SER A 17 6.27 1.85 -4.62
N ALA A 18 6.20 2.41 -5.83
CA ALA A 18 4.94 2.53 -6.57
C ALA A 18 4.29 1.17 -6.84
N VAL A 19 5.05 0.18 -7.33
CA VAL A 19 4.55 -1.19 -7.58
C VAL A 19 3.99 -1.82 -6.30
N VAL A 20 4.70 -1.69 -5.18
CA VAL A 20 4.28 -2.23 -3.88
C VAL A 20 2.98 -1.58 -3.40
N VAL A 21 2.89 -0.25 -3.40
CA VAL A 21 1.69 0.46 -2.93
C VAL A 21 0.48 0.18 -3.82
N ILE A 22 0.66 0.23 -5.14
CA ILE A 22 -0.44 -0.02 -6.09
C ILE A 22 -0.94 -1.46 -5.99
N SER A 23 -0.04 -2.44 -5.87
CA SER A 23 -0.43 -3.85 -5.76
C SER A 23 -1.15 -4.16 -4.44
N LEU A 24 -0.67 -3.65 -3.30
CA LEU A 24 -1.34 -3.78 -2.01
C LEU A 24 -2.74 -3.18 -2.04
N PHE A 25 -2.88 -1.95 -2.55
CA PHE A 25 -4.18 -1.28 -2.64
C PHE A 25 -5.14 -2.02 -3.58
N SER A 26 -4.66 -2.44 -4.76
CA SER A 26 -5.46 -3.21 -5.72
C SER A 26 -5.93 -4.55 -5.14
N ALA A 27 -5.06 -5.24 -4.41
CA ALA A 27 -5.41 -6.48 -3.71
C ALA A 27 -6.48 -6.25 -2.63
N ALA A 28 -6.33 -5.18 -1.84
CA ALA A 28 -7.30 -4.80 -0.81
C ALA A 28 -8.70 -4.53 -1.41
N VAL A 29 -8.75 -3.76 -2.49
CA VAL A 29 -10.00 -3.46 -3.22
C VAL A 29 -10.60 -4.74 -3.81
N ARG A 30 -9.79 -5.61 -4.41
CA ARG A 30 -10.26 -6.88 -4.99
C ARG A 30 -10.87 -7.79 -3.92
N MET A 31 -10.22 -7.94 -2.76
CA MET A 31 -10.76 -8.75 -1.66
C MET A 31 -12.05 -8.15 -1.08
N ARG A 32 -12.13 -6.82 -1.00
CA ARG A 32 -13.36 -6.14 -0.57
C ARG A 32 -14.51 -6.38 -1.54
N ALA A 33 -14.27 -6.32 -2.85
CA ALA A 33 -15.27 -6.65 -3.86
C ALA A 33 -15.77 -8.09 -3.70
N ALA A 34 -14.86 -9.06 -3.58
CA ALA A 34 -15.21 -10.46 -3.36
C ALA A 34 -16.03 -10.67 -2.06
N HIS A 35 -15.73 -9.91 -1.00
CA HIS A 35 -16.51 -9.96 0.24
C HIS A 35 -17.94 -9.41 0.08
N ILE A 36 -18.12 -8.34 -0.72
CA ILE A 36 -19.45 -7.79 -1.02
C ILE A 36 -20.28 -8.81 -1.82
N ASP A 37 -19.69 -9.44 -2.83
CA ASP A 37 -20.35 -10.49 -3.63
C ASP A 37 -20.77 -11.69 -2.75
N MET A 38 -19.97 -12.06 -1.75
CA MET A 38 -20.29 -13.12 -0.79
C MET A 38 -21.42 -12.76 0.17
N ILE A 39 -21.51 -11.50 0.59
CA ILE A 39 -22.62 -11.02 1.42
C ILE A 39 -23.93 -11.08 0.64
N GLU A 40 -23.91 -10.66 -0.62
CA GLU A 40 -25.08 -10.72 -1.50
C GLU A 40 -25.56 -12.17 -1.70
N ALA A 41 -24.62 -13.12 -1.77
CA ALA A 41 -24.91 -14.55 -1.81
C ALA A 41 -25.34 -15.16 -0.44
N GLY A 42 -25.54 -14.34 0.60
CA GLY A 42 -26.00 -14.76 1.93
C GLY A 42 -24.95 -15.49 2.78
N ARG A 43 -23.66 -15.44 2.40
CA ARG A 43 -22.56 -16.13 3.11
C ARG A 43 -21.51 -15.14 3.60
N PRO A 44 -21.77 -14.37 4.67
CA PRO A 44 -20.79 -13.45 5.21
C PRO A 44 -19.56 -14.21 5.71
N ASN A 45 -18.38 -13.84 5.20
CA ASN A 45 -17.12 -14.47 5.59
C ASN A 45 -16.24 -13.49 6.39
N ALA A 46 -16.20 -13.67 7.70
CA ALA A 46 -15.42 -12.84 8.62
C ALA A 46 -13.91 -12.87 8.33
N LEU A 47 -13.39 -13.98 7.77
CA LEU A 47 -11.99 -14.09 7.40
C LEU A 47 -11.64 -13.17 6.23
N LEU A 48 -12.49 -13.10 5.20
CA LEU A 48 -12.32 -12.17 4.09
C LEU A 48 -12.43 -10.72 4.57
N LYS A 49 -13.35 -10.46 5.50
CA LYS A 49 -13.52 -9.15 6.14
C LYS A 49 -12.25 -8.67 6.83
N ALA A 50 -11.67 -9.53 7.68
CA ALA A 50 -10.41 -9.25 8.35
C ALA A 50 -9.26 -9.10 7.36
N GLY A 51 -9.19 -9.96 6.34
CA GLY A 51 -8.12 -9.98 5.34
C GLY A 51 -8.02 -8.68 4.54
N TYR A 52 -9.12 -8.19 3.95
CA TYR A 52 -9.04 -6.94 3.20
C TYR A 52 -8.74 -5.74 4.10
N TRP A 53 -9.27 -5.72 5.33
CA TRP A 53 -9.05 -4.62 6.26
C TRP A 53 -7.60 -4.58 6.74
N ALA A 54 -7.00 -5.75 6.99
CA ALA A 54 -5.59 -5.89 7.32
C ALA A 54 -4.69 -5.37 6.18
N VAL A 55 -4.96 -5.76 4.93
CA VAL A 55 -4.17 -5.27 3.77
C VAL A 55 -4.37 -3.77 3.55
N PHE A 56 -5.58 -3.24 3.72
CA PHE A 56 -5.82 -1.80 3.71
C PHE A 56 -5.02 -1.06 4.78
N ALA A 57 -5.02 -1.57 6.02
CA ALA A 57 -4.30 -0.99 7.13
C ALA A 57 -2.78 -1.02 6.89
N ILE A 58 -2.23 -2.15 6.44
CA ILE A 58 -0.81 -2.28 6.09
C ILE A 58 -0.44 -1.28 4.99
N CYS A 59 -1.23 -1.18 3.92
CA CYS A 59 -1.01 -0.20 2.86
C CYS A 59 -1.03 1.23 3.39
N GLY A 60 -2.00 1.56 4.26
CA GLY A 60 -2.07 2.87 4.91
C GLY A 60 -0.84 3.17 5.77
N ILE A 61 -0.39 2.21 6.58
CA ILE A 61 0.82 2.35 7.41
C ILE A 61 2.05 2.60 6.55
N VAL A 62 2.23 1.84 5.47
CA VAL A 62 3.36 2.00 4.53
C VAL A 62 3.37 3.41 3.92
N VAL A 63 2.20 3.90 3.47
CA VAL A 63 2.07 5.24 2.90
C VAL A 63 2.34 6.31 3.95
N LEU A 64 1.74 6.20 5.14
CA LEU A 64 1.95 7.15 6.24
C LEU A 64 3.42 7.19 6.67
N PHE A 65 4.10 6.06 6.70
CA PHE A 65 5.53 5.99 6.97
C PHE A 65 6.35 6.69 5.87
N GLY A 66 5.98 6.51 4.60
CA GLY A 66 6.58 7.25 3.49
C GLY A 66 6.40 8.77 3.64
N VAL A 67 5.18 9.23 3.94
CA VAL A 67 4.89 10.65 4.18
C VAL A 67 5.67 11.17 5.39
N TYR A 68 5.70 10.39 6.47
CA TYR A 68 6.47 10.71 7.67
C TYR A 68 7.93 10.96 7.35
N LEU A 69 8.56 10.14 6.50
CA LEU A 69 9.97 10.30 6.11
C LEU A 69 10.24 11.40 5.06
N ILE A 70 9.22 11.81 4.29
CA ILE A 70 9.37 12.86 3.27
C ILE A 70 9.26 14.25 3.90
N VAL A 71 8.42 14.41 4.94
CA VAL A 71 8.13 15.71 5.55
C VAL A 71 9.05 15.94 6.77
N PRO A 72 10.05 16.86 6.69
CA PRO A 72 11.05 17.06 7.74
C PRO A 72 10.44 17.40 9.12
N ALA A 73 9.40 18.24 9.10
CA ALA A 73 8.68 18.67 10.29
C ALA A 73 8.00 17.51 11.06
N LEU A 74 7.78 16.35 10.43
CA LEU A 74 7.17 15.19 11.08
C LEU A 74 8.22 14.27 11.72
N HIS A 75 9.41 14.14 11.13
CA HIS A 75 10.39 13.11 11.49
C HIS A 75 11.69 13.62 12.13
N GLY A 76 11.76 14.90 12.49
CA GLY A 76 12.85 15.44 13.29
C GLY A 76 14.09 15.83 12.47
N ALA A 77 13.89 16.66 11.45
CA ALA A 77 14.94 17.48 10.84
C ALA A 77 14.51 18.96 10.82
#